data_AF-A0A2J9VJY2-F1
#
_entry.id   AF-A0A2J9VJY2-F1
#
_cell.length_a   1.000
_cell.length_b   1.000
_cell.length_c   1.000
_cell.angle_alpha   90.00
_cell.angle_beta   90.00
_cell.angle_gamma   90.00
#
_symmetry.space_group_name_H-M   'P 1'
#
loop_
_entity.id
_entity.type
_entity.pdbx_description
1 polymer ?
#
loop_
_entity_poly.entity_id
_entity_poly.type
_entity_poly.pdbx_seq_one_letter_code
_entity_poly.pdbx_strand_id
1 'polypeptide(L)'
;MIKLIAVRLTQGDDLKQQIAQLVQKHEIHAGSIASCVGCLSQLNIRLADSVSTLQVAAPFEILSLSGTLTNEHCHLHIAVADAQGQVWGGHLLDGNLINTTAELMIHHYPQHHFTRQYDPNTGYSELIVNP
;
A
#
# COMPACT_ATOMS: atom_id res chain seq x y z
N MET A 1 0.19 10.83 20.00
CA MET A 1 1.09 9.65 20.13
C MET A 1 0.80 8.70 18.97
N ILE A 2 1.85 8.23 18.27
CA ILE A 2 1.72 7.26 17.17
C ILE A 2 1.20 5.92 17.74
N LYS A 3 0.23 5.30 17.05
CA LYS A 3 -0.30 3.97 17.40
C LYS A 3 0.12 2.95 16.35
N LEU A 4 0.63 1.79 16.79
CA LEU A 4 0.98 0.67 15.92
C LEU A 4 -0.20 -0.30 15.78
N ILE A 5 -0.51 -0.68 14.55
CA ILE A 5 -1.41 -1.79 14.22
C ILE A 5 -0.58 -2.82 13.47
N ALA A 6 -0.51 -4.05 13.98
CA ALA A 6 0.23 -5.13 13.37
C ALA A 6 -0.71 -6.30 13.04
N VAL A 7 -0.60 -6.84 11.84
CA VAL A 7 -1.39 -7.97 11.38
C VAL A 7 -0.58 -8.83 10.43
N ARG A 8 -0.82 -10.14 10.44
CA ARG A 8 -0.32 -11.05 9.44
C ARG A 8 -1.43 -11.30 8.40
N LEU A 9 -1.13 -11.01 7.14
CA LEU A 9 -1.95 -11.45 6.01
C LEU A 9 -1.48 -12.83 5.54
N THR A 10 -2.40 -13.60 4.98
CA THR A 10 -2.20 -15.01 4.61
C THR A 10 -2.50 -15.25 3.14
N GLN A 11 -2.18 -16.45 2.66
CA GLN A 11 -2.32 -16.84 1.25
C GLN A 11 -3.67 -16.44 0.65
N GLY A 12 -3.61 -15.76 -0.50
CA GLY A 12 -4.80 -15.34 -1.25
C GLY A 12 -5.41 -14.01 -0.82
N ASP A 13 -4.98 -13.43 0.31
CA ASP A 13 -5.34 -12.07 0.67
C ASP A 13 -4.86 -11.08 -0.40
N ASP A 14 -5.68 -10.07 -0.71
CA ASP A 14 -5.28 -8.94 -1.53
C ASP A 14 -4.67 -7.85 -0.63
N LEU A 15 -3.39 -7.56 -0.84
CA LEU A 15 -2.63 -6.63 0.01
C LEU A 15 -3.29 -5.24 0.09
N LYS A 16 -3.75 -4.67 -1.03
CA LYS A 16 -4.30 -3.32 -1.06
C LYS A 16 -5.68 -3.27 -0.40
N GLN A 17 -6.51 -4.27 -0.68
CA GLN A 17 -7.84 -4.36 -0.06
C GLN A 17 -7.76 -4.58 1.44
N GLN A 18 -6.84 -5.44 1.92
CA GLN A 18 -6.63 -5.66 3.35
C GLN A 18 -6.17 -4.39 4.06
N ILE A 19 -5.26 -3.61 3.47
CA ILE A 19 -4.85 -2.31 4.03
C ILE A 19 -6.04 -1.36 4.12
N ALA A 20 -6.85 -1.23 3.05
CA ALA A 20 -8.03 -0.37 3.06
C ALA A 20 -9.05 -0.82 4.11
N GLN A 21 -9.28 -2.12 4.28
CA GLN A 21 -10.15 -2.67 5.32
C GLN A 21 -9.64 -2.38 6.73
N LEU A 22 -8.33 -2.48 6.97
CA LEU A 22 -7.73 -2.13 8.27
C LEU A 22 -7.85 -0.64 8.57
N VAL A 23 -7.63 0.21 7.56
CA VAL A 23 -7.83 1.66 7.67
C VAL A 23 -9.25 1.98 8.10
N GLN A 24 -10.25 1.41 7.43
CA GLN A 24 -11.66 1.59 7.76
C GLN A 24 -12.00 1.03 9.15
N LYS A 25 -11.60 -0.22 9.43
CA LYS A 25 -11.87 -0.92 10.70
C LYS A 25 -11.33 -0.17 11.92
N HIS A 26 -10.18 0.48 11.77
CA HIS A 26 -9.52 1.22 12.85
C HIS A 26 -9.73 2.73 12.78
N GLU A 27 -10.62 3.19 11.89
CA GLU A 27 -10.96 4.61 11.69
C GLU A 27 -9.69 5.47 11.51
N ILE A 28 -8.77 5.02 10.66
CA ILE A 28 -7.49 5.69 10.43
C ILE A 28 -7.72 6.86 9.47
N HIS A 29 -7.75 8.08 10.02
CA HIS A 29 -7.81 9.30 9.22
C HIS A 29 -6.44 9.83 8.79
N ALA A 30 -5.37 9.38 9.43
CA ALA A 30 -4.00 9.71 9.07
C ALA A 30 -3.07 8.56 9.45
N GLY A 31 -2.33 8.02 8.49
CA GLY A 31 -1.39 6.93 8.77
C GLY A 31 -0.36 6.70 7.67
N SER A 32 0.58 5.81 7.96
CA SER A 32 1.53 5.29 6.97
C SER A 32 1.82 3.82 7.19
N ILE A 33 2.41 3.18 6.19
CA ILE A 33 3.01 1.86 6.33
C ILE A 33 4.30 1.99 7.15
N ALA A 34 4.45 1.14 8.16
CA ALA A 34 5.65 1.04 8.98
C ALA A 34 6.56 -0.11 8.52
N SER A 35 5.96 -1.25 8.14
CA SER A 35 6.66 -2.42 7.60
C SER A 35 5.68 -3.32 6.84
N CYS A 36 6.17 -4.13 5.90
CA CYS A 36 5.39 -5.14 5.19
C CYS A 36 6.30 -6.23 4.59
N VAL A 37 7.07 -6.92 5.43
CA VAL A 37 7.89 -8.06 4.98
C VAL A 37 6.97 -9.20 4.55
N GLY A 38 7.20 -9.82 3.40
CA GLY A 38 6.33 -10.90 2.92
C GLY A 38 6.57 -11.25 1.47
N CYS A 39 5.63 -11.97 0.88
CA CYS A 39 5.75 -12.39 -0.52
C CYS A 39 4.39 -12.46 -1.23
N LEU A 40 4.44 -12.26 -2.54
CA LEU A 40 3.27 -12.26 -3.43
C LEU A 40 3.34 -13.41 -4.43
N SER A 41 2.17 -13.93 -4.80
CA SER A 41 2.01 -14.86 -5.94
C SER A 41 1.57 -14.11 -7.20
N GLN A 42 1.05 -12.90 -7.04
CA GLN A 42 0.65 -12.00 -8.11
C GLN A 42 1.03 -10.57 -7.77
N LEU A 43 1.76 -9.92 -8.68
CA LEU A 43 2.07 -8.49 -8.65
C LEU A 43 1.14 -7.76 -9.62
N ASN A 44 0.58 -6.62 -9.21
CA ASN A 44 -0.13 -5.70 -10.08
C ASN A 44 0.17 -4.24 -9.72
N ILE A 45 0.86 -3.54 -10.61
CA ILE A 45 1.33 -2.17 -10.37
C ILE A 45 1.10 -1.27 -11.58
N ARG A 46 0.91 0.02 -11.33
CA ARG A 46 0.99 1.08 -12.35
C ARG A 46 2.40 1.66 -12.37
N LEU A 47 2.94 1.82 -13.57
CA LEU A 47 4.30 2.28 -13.82
C LEU A 47 4.39 3.82 -13.83
N ALA A 48 5.62 4.33 -13.96
CA ALA A 48 5.94 5.74 -13.77
C ALA A 48 5.31 6.69 -14.81
N ASP A 49 4.95 6.19 -15.99
CA ASP A 49 4.20 6.96 -17.00
C ASP A 49 2.75 7.24 -16.60
N SER A 50 2.31 6.73 -15.43
CA SER A 50 0.97 6.88 -14.86
C SER A 50 -0.16 6.26 -15.69
N VAL A 51 0.18 5.44 -16.69
CA VAL A 51 -0.79 4.82 -17.61
C VAL A 51 -0.53 3.32 -17.72
N SER A 52 0.73 2.93 -17.96
CA SER A 52 1.08 1.53 -18.14
C SER A 52 0.91 0.76 -16.84
N THR A 53 0.39 -0.46 -16.96
CA THR A 53 0.25 -1.39 -15.85
C THR A 53 1.09 -2.64 -16.13
N LEU A 54 1.60 -3.23 -15.05
CA LEU A 54 2.35 -4.48 -15.08
C LEU A 54 1.67 -5.46 -14.13
N GLN A 55 1.11 -6.52 -14.69
CA GLN A 55 0.54 -7.63 -13.95
C GLN A 55 1.33 -8.91 -14.23
N VAL A 56 1.86 -9.54 -13.19
CA VAL A 56 2.70 -10.74 -13.30
C VAL A 56 2.29 -11.74 -12.24
N ALA A 57 1.94 -12.96 -12.67
CA ALA A 57 1.72 -14.11 -11.78
C ALA A 57 3.02 -14.91 -11.66
N ALA A 58 3.79 -14.62 -10.61
CA ALA A 58 5.09 -15.23 -10.30
C ALA A 58 5.40 -15.02 -8.81
N PRO A 59 6.32 -15.80 -8.21
CA PRO A 59 6.76 -15.55 -6.85
C PRO A 59 7.58 -14.26 -6.76
N PHE A 60 7.19 -13.37 -5.84
CA PHE A 60 7.91 -12.14 -5.54
C PHE A 60 8.11 -11.98 -4.03
N GLU A 61 9.27 -11.48 -3.61
CA GLU A 61 9.50 -11.01 -2.24
C GLU A 61 9.17 -9.51 -2.13
N ILE A 62 8.42 -9.12 -1.11
CA ILE A 62 8.13 -7.71 -0.80
C ILE A 62 9.33 -7.13 -0.06
N LEU A 63 10.05 -6.22 -0.72
CA LEU A 63 11.22 -5.55 -0.13
C LEU A 63 10.83 -4.30 0.66
N SER A 64 9.86 -3.54 0.14
CA SER A 64 9.32 -2.38 0.83
C SER A 64 7.91 -2.08 0.37
N LEU A 65 7.11 -1.56 1.29
CA LEU A 65 5.81 -0.97 1.03
C LEU A 65 5.78 0.38 1.72
N SER A 66 5.45 1.42 0.98
CA SER A 66 5.30 2.78 1.50
C SER A 66 3.94 3.31 1.12
N GLY A 67 3.34 4.12 1.98
CA GLY A 67 2.13 4.81 1.59
C GLY A 67 1.58 5.78 2.61
N THR A 68 0.71 6.63 2.10
CA THR A 68 -0.09 7.58 2.87
C THR A 68 -1.51 7.06 2.96
N LEU A 69 -1.99 6.90 4.19
CA LEU A 69 -3.29 6.33 4.48
C LEU A 69 -4.24 7.45 4.92
N THR A 70 -5.32 7.64 4.17
CA THR A 70 -6.49 8.40 4.60
C THR A 70 -7.66 7.43 4.71
N ASN A 71 -8.73 7.84 5.39
CA ASN A 71 -9.90 6.97 5.53
C ASN A 71 -10.48 6.59 4.15
N GLU A 72 -10.50 7.52 3.19
CA GLU A 72 -11.11 7.33 1.87
C GLU A 72 -10.14 6.79 0.80
N HIS A 73 -8.82 6.91 1.01
CA HIS A 73 -7.83 6.60 -0.02
C HIS A 73 -6.49 6.16 0.57
N CYS A 74 -5.96 5.05 0.07
CA CYS A 74 -4.61 4.58 0.37
C CYS A 74 -3.71 4.76 -0.85
N HIS A 75 -2.77 5.72 -0.79
CA HIS A 75 -1.76 5.90 -1.83
C HIS A 75 -0.54 5.05 -1.47
N LEU A 76 -0.38 3.90 -2.15
CA LEU A 76 0.62 2.89 -1.83
C LEU A 76 1.57 2.66 -2.99
N HIS A 77 2.86 2.63 -2.71
CA HIS A 77 3.93 2.23 -3.63
C HIS A 77 4.65 1.01 -3.06
N ILE A 78 5.05 0.08 -3.93
CA ILE A 78 5.71 -1.17 -3.55
C ILE A 78 7.01 -1.34 -4.35
N ALA A 79 8.01 -1.96 -3.71
CA ALA A 79 9.15 -2.57 -4.39
C ALA A 79 9.22 -4.05 -4.04
N VAL A 80 9.40 -4.89 -5.06
CA VAL A 80 9.46 -6.35 -4.94
C VAL A 80 10.67 -6.91 -5.68
N ALA A 81 11.20 -8.05 -5.21
CA ALA A 81 12.23 -8.81 -5.93
C ALA A 81 11.63 -10.07 -6.56
N ASP A 82 12.00 -10.35 -7.80
CA ASP A 82 11.67 -11.62 -8.45
C ASP A 82 12.64 -12.75 -8.05
N ALA A 83 12.43 -13.95 -8.60
CA ALA A 83 13.28 -15.12 -8.34
C ALA A 83 14.73 -14.99 -8.83
N GLN A 84 15.05 -13.96 -9.64
CA GLN A 84 16.41 -13.64 -10.07
C GLN A 84 17.04 -12.52 -9.22
N GLY A 85 16.29 -11.97 -8.26
CA GLY A 85 16.71 -10.84 -7.44
C GLY A 85 16.59 -9.48 -8.13
N GLN A 86 15.96 -9.40 -9.31
CA GLN A 86 15.70 -8.12 -9.97
C GLN A 86 14.56 -7.42 -9.24
N VAL A 87 14.73 -6.10 -9.05
CA VAL A 87 13.75 -5.28 -8.32
C VAL A 87 12.80 -4.61 -9.29
N TRP A 88 11.52 -4.77 -9.02
CA TRP A 88 10.40 -4.17 -9.74
C TRP A 88 9.60 -3.30 -8.77
N GLY A 89 8.97 -2.24 -9.26
CA GLY A 89 8.22 -1.36 -8.37
C GLY A 89 7.35 -0.34 -9.09
N GLY A 90 6.38 0.19 -8.35
CA GLY A 90 5.40 1.13 -8.88
C GLY A 90 4.26 1.41 -7.91
N HIS A 91 3.21 2.04 -8.43
CA HIS A 91 2.01 2.34 -7.67
C HIS A 91 1.14 1.08 -7.53
N LEU A 92 0.82 0.69 -6.30
CA LEU A 92 0.10 -0.54 -5.99
C LEU A 92 -1.36 -0.46 -6.46
N LEU A 93 -1.78 -1.43 -7.26
CA LEU A 93 -3.18 -1.61 -7.68
C LEU A 93 -3.83 -2.74 -6.86
N ASP A 94 -5.11 -3.00 -7.09
CA ASP A 94 -5.75 -4.22 -6.57
C ASP A 94 -5.22 -5.45 -7.33
N GLY A 95 -5.35 -6.64 -6.74
CA GLY A 95 -4.87 -7.90 -7.32
C GLY A 95 -3.43 -8.23 -7.00
N ASN A 96 -2.88 -7.67 -5.92
CA ASN A 96 -1.59 -8.08 -5.35
C ASN A 96 -1.82 -9.16 -4.30
N LEU A 97 -1.69 -10.42 -4.70
CA LEU A 97 -2.11 -11.56 -3.88
C LEU A 97 -0.95 -12.09 -3.05
N ILE A 98 -1.18 -12.23 -1.73
CA ILE A 98 -0.20 -12.82 -0.82
C ILE A 98 0.04 -14.29 -1.19
N ASN A 99 1.31 -14.70 -1.24
CA ASN A 99 1.68 -16.09 -1.46
C ASN A 99 1.63 -16.90 -0.15
N THR A 100 2.50 -16.60 0.82
CA THR A 100 2.53 -17.34 2.10
C THR A 100 2.26 -16.45 3.31
N THR A 101 2.78 -15.23 3.31
CA THR A 101 2.63 -14.27 4.42
C THR A 101 2.88 -12.84 3.96
N ALA A 102 2.24 -11.88 4.64
CA ALA A 102 2.74 -10.51 4.74
C ALA A 102 2.60 -10.01 6.18
N GLU A 103 3.72 -9.59 6.75
CA GLU A 103 3.86 -9.05 8.10
C GLU A 103 3.66 -7.54 8.06
N LEU A 104 2.39 -7.15 8.01
CA LEU A 104 1.98 -5.77 7.82
C LEU A 104 1.96 -5.02 9.16
N MET A 105 2.63 -3.88 9.17
CA MET A 105 2.59 -2.91 10.27
C MET A 105 2.17 -1.54 9.75
N ILE A 106 1.20 -0.93 10.41
CA ILE A 106 0.67 0.40 10.10
C ILE A 106 0.91 1.32 11.30
N HIS A 107 1.40 2.52 11.03
CA HIS A 107 1.37 3.64 11.97
C HIS A 107 0.10 4.45 11.74
N HIS A 108 -0.70 4.61 12.80
CA HIS A 108 -1.80 5.56 12.87
C HIS A 108 -1.35 6.81 13.65
N TYR A 109 -1.73 7.99 13.14
CA TYR A 109 -1.47 9.31 13.69
C TYR A 109 -2.77 9.97 14.20
N PRO A 110 -3.24 9.68 15.42
CA PRO A 110 -4.55 10.17 15.91
C PRO A 110 -4.69 11.68 16.10
N GLN A 111 -3.60 12.43 15.95
CA GLN A 111 -3.54 13.90 16.10
C GLN A 111 -3.32 14.58 14.76
N HIS A 112 -3.67 13.91 13.67
CA HIS A 112 -3.59 14.42 12.32
C HIS A 112 -4.83 13.94 11.56
N HIS A 113 -5.22 14.70 10.54
CA HIS A 113 -6.30 14.35 9.65
C HIS A 113 -5.85 14.55 8.20
N PHE A 114 -5.62 13.44 7.49
CA PHE A 114 -5.22 13.46 6.09
C PHE A 114 -6.47 13.38 5.22
N THR A 115 -6.61 14.32 4.28
CA THR A 115 -7.64 14.28 3.25
C THR A 115 -7.00 14.38 1.87
N ARG A 116 -7.81 14.31 0.82
CA ARG A 116 -7.36 14.62 -0.53
C ARG A 116 -8.29 15.65 -1.16
N GLN A 117 -7.72 16.56 -1.94
CA GLN A 117 -8.47 17.57 -2.68
C GLN A 117 -7.96 17.61 -4.13
N TYR A 118 -8.87 17.79 -5.08
CA TYR A 118 -8.51 17.95 -6.49
C TYR A 118 -7.56 19.14 -6.68
N ASP A 119 -6.41 18.88 -7.30
CA ASP A 119 -5.45 19.89 -7.73
C ASP A 119 -5.51 20.04 -9.26
N PRO A 120 -5.95 21.19 -9.80
CA PRO A 120 -6.02 21.41 -11.25
C PRO A 120 -4.65 21.41 -11.94
N ASN A 121 -3.55 21.59 -11.21
CA ASN A 121 -2.20 21.56 -11.78
C ASN A 121 -1.71 20.14 -12.04
N THR A 122 -2.16 19.16 -11.26
CA THR A 122 -1.78 17.74 -11.43
C THR A 122 -2.86 16.93 -12.14
N GLY A 123 -4.12 17.38 -12.06
CA GLY A 123 -5.27 16.63 -12.55
C GLY A 123 -5.71 15.49 -11.62
N TYR A 124 -5.13 15.38 -10.43
CA TYR A 124 -5.43 14.35 -9.44
C TYR A 124 -5.91 14.96 -8.12
N SER A 125 -6.53 14.13 -7.27
CA SER A 125 -6.75 14.52 -5.88
C SER A 125 -5.45 14.34 -5.11
N GLU A 126 -4.91 15.39 -4.51
CA GLU A 126 -3.63 15.40 -3.80
C GLU A 126 -3.80 15.51 -2.28
N LEU A 127 -2.78 15.10 -1.52
CA LEU A 127 -2.80 15.07 -0.06
C LEU A 127 -2.94 16.47 0.53
N ILE A 128 -3.88 16.62 1.47
CA ILE A 128 -3.97 17.76 2.39
C ILE A 128 -3.73 17.26 3.80
N VAL A 129 -2.82 17.93 4.52
CA VAL A 129 -2.48 17.60 5.91
C VAL A 129 -3.12 18.62 6.83
N ASN A 130 -4.02 18.15 7.70
CA ASN A 130 -4.63 18.95 8.75
C ASN A 130 -4.17 18.44 10.12
N PRO A 131 -4.16 19.31 11.14
CA PRO A 131 -3.98 18.89 12.53
C PRO A 131 -5.12 17.97 13.00
#